data_AF-A0AAD9ZBG5-F1
#
_entry.id   AF-A0AAD9ZBG5-F1
#
_cell.length_a   1.000
_cell.length_b   1.000
_cell.length_c   1.000
_cell.angle_alpha   90.00
_cell.angle_beta   90.00
_cell.angle_gamma   90.00
#
_symmetry.space_group_name_H-M   'P 1'
#
loop_
_entity.id
_entity.type
_entity.pdbx_description
1 polymer ?
#
loop_
_entity_poly.entity_id
_entity_poly.type
_entity_poly.pdbx_seq_one_letter_code
_entity_poly.pdbx_strand_id
1 'polypeptide(L)'
;MPSFIDPGAGLNQLDFSQDSDFIFDSIFTYRPDDTSQENGTSIASGPGSDTTELGPIVRLYGSDRDILDAYYVFIHPYFPVLPPPVSTPVWDRPLAGHMEAPSPAGDFEPSSPISLAISTILALVPHPDEVDPLNSVSVLYRRKFAHSFAESTMESIEIESEILDSDSSPSRALTRNSPSCRRQPLHPKVPVELESILALCVMCIYEYAQRGNLSKMRSRAGQALVLAMDKSLHSQGDSEDDFAEAKRRAWWMCVSINRLQQIFR
;
A
#
# COMPACT_ATOMS: atom_id res chain seq x y z
N MET A 1 23.03 -9.31 16.75
CA MET A 1 21.63 -8.86 16.65
C MET A 1 21.21 -8.96 15.18
N PRO A 2 20.14 -9.68 14.84
CA PRO A 2 19.69 -9.78 13.45
C PRO A 2 19.24 -8.39 12.96
N SER A 3 19.72 -7.95 11.80
CA SER A 3 19.30 -6.70 11.16
C SER A 3 17.90 -6.91 10.56
N PHE A 4 16.88 -6.30 11.15
CA PHE A 4 15.51 -6.30 10.60
C PHE A 4 15.30 -5.26 9.50
N ILE A 5 16.38 -4.63 9.04
CA ILE A 5 16.38 -3.59 8.01
C ILE A 5 16.30 -4.23 6.60
N ASP A 6 16.61 -5.51 6.46
CA ASP A 6 16.64 -6.19 5.16
C ASP A 6 15.22 -6.55 4.65
N PRO A 7 14.94 -6.40 3.34
CA PRO A 7 13.70 -6.92 2.75
C PRO A 7 13.53 -8.41 3.05
N GLY A 8 12.34 -8.81 3.49
CA GLY A 8 12.09 -10.20 3.89
C GLY A 8 12.76 -10.62 5.22
N ALA A 9 13.26 -9.71 6.05
CA ALA A 9 13.83 -10.07 7.36
C ALA A 9 12.82 -10.81 8.26
N GLY A 10 11.52 -10.58 8.09
CA GLY A 10 10.46 -11.36 8.76
C GLY A 10 10.31 -12.80 8.25
N LEU A 11 10.80 -13.12 7.05
CA LEU A 11 10.82 -14.48 6.48
C LEU A 11 11.92 -15.36 7.08
N ASN A 12 12.86 -14.80 7.84
CA ASN A 12 13.87 -15.58 8.57
C ASN A 12 13.36 -16.06 9.95
N GLN A 13 12.20 -15.57 10.38
CA GLN A 13 11.51 -15.97 11.62
C GLN A 13 10.22 -16.75 11.31
N LEU A 14 10.30 -17.74 10.42
CA LEU A 14 9.17 -18.58 10.03
C LEU A 14 8.61 -19.46 11.17
N ASP A 15 9.27 -19.47 12.33
CA ASP A 15 8.77 -20.17 13.52
C ASP A 15 7.74 -19.31 14.27
N PHE A 16 6.50 -19.32 13.75
CA PHE A 16 5.24 -19.22 14.51
C PHE A 16 4.98 -18.04 15.46
N SER A 17 5.76 -16.96 15.47
CA SER A 17 5.52 -15.87 16.42
C SER A 17 4.34 -14.98 16.00
N GLN A 18 3.23 -15.06 16.74
CA GLN A 18 2.10 -14.12 16.69
C GLN A 18 2.52 -12.66 17.00
N ASP A 19 3.74 -12.44 17.52
CA ASP A 19 4.25 -11.15 18.02
C ASP A 19 4.94 -10.27 16.97
N SER A 20 4.89 -10.61 15.68
CA SER A 20 5.55 -9.81 14.62
C SER A 20 5.09 -8.35 14.60
N ASP A 21 3.85 -8.06 15.02
CA ASP A 21 3.32 -6.71 15.13
C ASP A 21 3.90 -5.97 16.35
N PHE A 22 4.00 -6.64 17.51
CA PHE A 22 4.59 -6.04 18.71
C PHE A 22 6.09 -5.77 18.57
N ILE A 23 6.81 -6.64 17.85
CA ILE A 23 8.23 -6.44 17.52
C ILE A 23 8.39 -5.26 16.56
N PHE A 24 7.52 -5.16 15.55
CA PHE A 24 7.49 -4.02 14.64
C PHE A 24 7.28 -2.74 15.47
N ASP A 25 6.17 -2.63 16.22
CA ASP A 25 5.84 -1.45 17.02
C ASP A 25 6.94 -1.07 18.01
N SER A 26 7.56 -2.04 18.69
CA SER A 26 8.69 -1.80 19.61
C SER A 26 9.92 -1.21 18.93
N ILE A 27 10.18 -1.56 17.67
CA ILE A 27 11.29 -1.01 16.86
C ILE A 27 10.96 0.41 16.37
N PHE A 28 9.71 0.69 15.98
CA PHE A 28 9.30 1.99 15.45
C PHE A 28 9.01 3.03 16.55
N THR A 29 8.77 2.60 17.78
CA THR A 29 8.55 3.45 18.97
C THR A 29 9.86 3.90 19.63
N TYR A 30 11.03 3.45 19.15
CA TYR A 30 12.31 3.94 19.67
C TYR A 30 12.50 5.42 19.33
N ARG A 31 12.14 6.26 20.31
CA ARG A 31 12.53 7.67 20.41
C ARG A 31 14.03 7.67 20.74
N PRO A 32 14.90 8.41 20.02
CA PRO A 32 16.27 8.54 20.46
C PRO A 32 16.23 9.20 21.83
N ASP A 33 16.66 8.45 22.85
CA ASP A 33 16.70 8.89 24.22
C ASP A 33 17.68 10.06 24.35
N ASP A 34 17.21 11.06 25.08
CA ASP A 34 17.84 12.30 25.47
C ASP A 34 19.18 12.01 26.17
N THR A 35 20.29 12.00 25.42
CA THR A 35 21.63 11.90 26.00
C THR A 35 22.13 13.30 26.32
N SER A 36 21.66 13.81 27.45
CA SER A 36 22.29 14.92 28.15
C SER A 36 23.69 14.49 28.60
N GLN A 37 24.71 14.84 27.82
CA GLN A 37 26.09 14.87 28.27
C GLN A 37 26.70 16.24 28.01
N GLU A 38 26.78 17.01 29.10
CA GLU A 38 27.64 18.17 29.24
C GLU A 38 29.08 17.79 28.90
N ASN A 39 29.68 18.48 27.93
CA ASN A 39 31.08 18.90 28.00
C ASN A 39 31.37 19.95 26.93
N GLY A 40 31.65 21.17 27.39
CA GLY A 40 32.04 22.27 26.53
C GLY A 40 33.49 22.15 26.07
N THR A 41 33.72 22.33 24.78
CA THR A 41 34.91 23.03 24.27
C THR A 41 34.65 23.48 22.83
N SER A 42 34.68 24.79 22.61
CA SER A 42 34.61 25.46 21.32
C SER A 42 35.97 25.41 20.61
N ILE A 43 35.99 25.34 19.27
CA ILE A 43 36.85 26.11 18.34
C ILE A 43 36.61 25.70 16.87
N ALA A 44 36.60 26.74 16.01
CA ALA A 44 36.87 26.81 14.57
C ALA A 44 35.74 26.53 13.55
N SER A 45 35.22 27.65 13.05
CA SER A 45 34.48 27.82 11.79
C SER A 45 35.33 27.47 10.57
N GLY A 46 34.76 26.68 9.65
CA GLY A 46 35.19 26.59 8.25
C GLY A 46 34.01 26.92 7.34
N PRO A 47 34.18 27.72 6.26
CA PRO A 47 33.11 27.99 5.31
C PRO A 47 33.16 26.93 4.20
N GLY A 48 32.14 26.09 4.07
CA GLY A 48 32.02 25.19 2.92
C GLY A 48 31.20 23.92 3.14
N SER A 49 29.89 24.05 3.24
CA SER A 49 28.88 23.34 2.43
C SER A 49 27.50 23.59 3.04
N ASP A 50 26.73 24.49 2.45
CA ASP A 50 25.27 24.52 2.64
C ASP A 50 24.67 23.29 1.95
N THR A 51 24.94 22.10 2.48
CA THR A 51 24.06 20.95 2.33
C THR A 51 23.21 20.96 3.59
N THR A 52 22.09 21.66 3.55
CA THR A 52 20.99 21.38 4.48
C THR A 52 20.76 19.88 4.39
N GLU A 53 21.13 19.14 5.43
CA GLU A 53 20.81 17.72 5.56
C GLU A 53 19.28 17.61 5.63
N LEU A 54 18.64 17.64 4.46
CA LEU A 54 17.22 17.39 4.32
C LEU A 54 17.02 15.98 4.84
N GLY A 55 16.28 15.86 5.94
CA GLY A 55 16.00 14.59 6.61
C GLY A 55 15.35 13.55 5.69
N PRO A 56 15.07 12.34 6.19
CA PRO A 56 14.57 11.24 5.36
C PRO A 56 13.30 11.64 4.60
N ILE A 57 13.21 11.19 3.34
CA ILE A 57 12.15 11.56 2.40
C ILE A 57 11.30 10.33 2.10
N VAL A 58 9.98 10.52 2.02
CA VAL A 58 9.04 9.51 1.52
C VAL A 58 8.35 10.01 0.26
N ARG A 59 8.09 9.10 -0.70
CA ARG A 59 7.28 9.40 -1.87
C ARG A 59 5.81 9.51 -1.50
N LEU A 60 5.25 10.69 -1.74
CA LEU A 60 3.82 10.97 -1.71
C LEU A 60 3.36 11.44 -3.09
N TYR A 61 2.05 11.59 -3.30
CA TYR A 61 1.47 12.07 -4.54
C TYR A 61 0.34 13.05 -4.25
N GLY A 62 0.13 14.00 -5.16
CA GLY A 62 -0.88 15.05 -5.01
C GLY A 62 -2.23 14.73 -5.64
N SER A 63 -2.38 13.56 -6.27
CA SER A 63 -3.66 13.14 -6.84
C SER A 63 -3.73 11.62 -7.07
N ASP A 64 -4.95 11.08 -7.15
CA ASP A 64 -5.19 9.69 -7.55
C ASP A 64 -4.63 9.38 -8.94
N ARG A 65 -4.59 10.39 -9.83
CA ARG A 65 -3.98 10.26 -11.15
C ARG A 65 -2.48 10.01 -11.06
N ASP A 66 -1.78 10.77 -10.21
CA ASP A 66 -0.34 10.62 -10.02
C ASP A 66 -0.01 9.27 -9.34
N ILE A 67 -0.85 8.81 -8.40
CA ILE A 67 -0.75 7.46 -7.81
C ILE A 67 -0.89 6.38 -8.88
N LEU A 68 -1.91 6.50 -9.74
CA LEU A 68 -2.15 5.55 -10.82
C LEU A 68 -0.99 5.54 -11.82
N ASP A 69 -0.46 6.72 -12.17
CA ASP A 69 0.67 6.83 -13.08
C ASP A 69 1.92 6.17 -12.47
N ALA A 70 2.21 6.41 -11.19
CA ALA A 70 3.30 5.74 -10.48
C ALA A 70 3.09 4.21 -10.35
N TYR A 71 1.86 3.73 -10.18
CA TYR A 71 1.55 2.30 -10.21
C TYR A 71 2.03 1.65 -11.52
N TYR A 72 1.79 2.28 -12.66
CA TYR A 72 2.21 1.73 -13.96
C TYR A 72 3.74 1.73 -14.14
N VAL A 73 4.45 2.60 -13.45
CA VAL A 73 5.92 2.65 -13.49
C VAL A 73 6.54 1.60 -12.57
N PHE A 74 6.11 1.51 -11.31
CA PHE A 74 6.83 0.74 -10.29
C PHE A 74 6.22 -0.62 -9.96
N ILE A 75 4.91 -0.79 -10.13
CA ILE A 75 4.19 -1.97 -9.63
C ILE A 75 3.69 -2.83 -10.79
N HIS A 76 3.04 -2.23 -11.79
CA HIS A 76 2.41 -2.96 -12.89
C HIS A 76 3.33 -3.95 -13.63
N PRO A 77 4.63 -3.64 -13.89
CA PRO A 77 5.53 -4.60 -14.55
C PRO A 77 5.71 -5.92 -13.80
N TYR A 78 5.51 -5.92 -12.47
CA TYR A 78 5.70 -7.09 -11.60
C TYR A 78 4.38 -7.64 -11.05
N PHE A 79 3.38 -6.78 -10.87
CA PHE A 79 2.08 -7.13 -10.29
C PHE A 79 0.93 -6.39 -11.02
N PRO A 80 0.52 -6.91 -12.19
CA PRO A 80 -0.41 -6.23 -13.08
C PRO A 80 -1.88 -6.44 -12.66
N VAL A 81 -2.25 -5.97 -11.48
CA VAL A 81 -3.61 -6.08 -10.93
C VAL A 81 -4.64 -5.18 -11.63
N LEU A 82 -4.25 -3.99 -12.11
CA LEU A 82 -5.12 -3.10 -12.89
C LEU A 82 -5.01 -3.38 -14.41
N PRO A 83 -6.00 -3.01 -15.22
CA PRO A 83 -5.90 -3.01 -16.69
C PRO A 83 -4.75 -2.10 -17.20
N PRO A 84 -4.34 -2.23 -18.47
CA PRO A 84 -3.33 -1.37 -19.09
C PRO A 84 -3.69 0.11 -19.01
N PRO A 85 -2.69 1.01 -18.99
CA PRO A 85 -2.93 2.45 -18.90
C PRO A 85 -3.74 2.93 -20.11
N VAL A 86 -4.69 3.83 -19.85
CA VAL A 86 -5.51 4.45 -20.91
C VAL A 86 -4.71 5.42 -21.78
N SER A 87 -3.67 6.03 -21.23
CA SER A 87 -2.82 7.00 -21.91
C SER A 87 -1.35 6.66 -21.71
N THR A 88 -0.58 6.74 -22.78
CA THR A 88 0.88 6.65 -22.76
C THR A 88 1.48 7.90 -23.42
N PRO A 89 2.67 8.35 -22.98
CA PRO A 89 3.48 7.81 -21.89
C PRO A 89 2.91 8.10 -20.49
N VAL A 90 3.33 7.30 -19.52
CA VAL A 90 3.01 7.47 -18.10
C VAL A 90 4.25 8.04 -17.40
N TRP A 91 4.06 8.99 -16.48
CA TRP A 91 5.16 9.66 -15.79
C TRP A 91 5.02 9.60 -14.29
N ASP A 92 6.15 9.38 -13.63
CA ASP A 92 6.26 9.49 -12.20
C ASP A 92 6.41 10.96 -11.76
N ARG A 93 5.62 11.37 -10.75
CA ARG A 93 5.60 12.74 -10.21
C ARG A 93 5.50 12.72 -8.68
N PRO A 94 6.53 12.20 -7.99
CA PRO A 94 6.49 12.12 -6.55
C PRO A 94 6.64 13.50 -5.92
N LEU A 95 6.03 13.65 -4.75
CA LEU A 95 6.19 14.79 -3.86
C LEU A 95 7.02 14.35 -2.65
N ALA A 96 7.97 15.19 -2.23
CA ALA A 96 8.86 14.90 -1.12
C ALA A 96 8.13 15.06 0.22
N GLY A 97 7.70 13.96 0.81
CA GLY A 97 7.14 13.92 2.15
C GLY A 97 8.23 13.98 3.20
N HIS A 98 8.14 14.95 4.11
CA HIS A 98 9.03 15.10 5.26
C HIS A 98 8.22 15.08 6.56
N MET A 99 8.82 14.59 7.65
CA MET A 99 8.11 14.29 8.90
C MET A 99 7.56 15.53 9.62
N GLU A 100 8.24 16.66 9.46
CA GLU A 100 7.94 17.92 10.16
C GLU A 100 7.41 19.00 9.21
N ALA A 101 7.27 18.67 7.92
CA ALA A 101 6.72 19.58 6.94
C ALA A 101 5.21 19.34 6.78
N PRO A 102 4.43 20.40 6.48
CA PRO A 102 3.08 20.23 5.96
C PRO A 102 3.10 19.25 4.77
N SER A 103 2.05 18.45 4.62
CA SER A 103 1.95 17.51 3.51
C SER A 103 2.19 18.25 2.19
N PRO A 104 3.18 17.83 1.38
CA PRO A 104 3.44 18.46 0.09
C PRO A 104 2.30 18.21 -0.90
N ALA A 105 1.44 17.22 -0.62
CA ALA A 105 0.25 16.91 -1.40
C ALA A 105 -0.90 17.92 -1.18
N GLY A 106 -0.69 18.96 -0.37
CA GLY A 106 -1.72 19.94 -0.04
C GLY A 106 -2.88 19.28 0.69
N ASP A 107 -4.09 19.47 0.17
CA ASP A 107 -5.33 18.91 0.73
C ASP A 107 -5.65 17.51 0.18
N PHE A 108 -4.81 16.95 -0.70
CA PHE A 108 -5.06 15.63 -1.26
C PHE A 108 -4.62 14.53 -0.30
N GLU A 109 -5.56 13.64 0.01
CA GLU A 109 -5.33 12.41 0.76
C GLU A 109 -5.99 11.24 0.01
N PRO A 110 -5.25 10.16 -0.30
CA PRO A 110 -5.83 8.98 -0.93
C PRO A 110 -6.85 8.35 0.02
N SER A 111 -8.06 8.08 -0.47
CA SER A 111 -9.15 7.54 0.36
C SER A 111 -9.69 6.20 -0.13
N SER A 112 -9.50 5.87 -1.42
CA SER A 112 -9.96 4.58 -1.94
C SER A 112 -9.07 3.43 -1.43
N PRO A 113 -9.63 2.23 -1.19
CA PRO A 113 -8.86 1.07 -0.78
C PRO A 113 -7.65 0.80 -1.68
N ILE A 114 -7.84 0.89 -3.00
CA ILE A 114 -6.78 0.58 -3.96
C ILE A 114 -5.73 1.70 -4.05
N SER A 115 -6.12 2.98 -3.95
CA SER A 115 -5.14 4.08 -3.96
C SER A 115 -4.28 4.08 -2.70
N LEU A 116 -4.85 3.74 -1.54
CA LEU A 116 -4.12 3.51 -0.29
C LEU A 116 -3.20 2.28 -0.37
N ALA A 117 -3.68 1.16 -0.92
CA ALA A 117 -2.86 -0.05 -1.07
C ALA A 117 -1.67 0.16 -2.02
N ILE A 118 -1.88 0.90 -3.11
CA ILE A 118 -0.80 1.28 -4.03
C ILE A 118 0.18 2.23 -3.32
N SER A 119 -0.32 3.22 -2.58
CA SER A 119 0.51 4.15 -1.81
C SER A 119 1.36 3.44 -0.76
N THR A 120 0.85 2.37 -0.15
CA THR A 120 1.60 1.48 0.77
C THR A 120 2.88 0.96 0.12
N ILE A 121 2.80 0.45 -1.12
CA ILE A 121 3.97 -0.06 -1.84
C ILE A 121 4.85 1.08 -2.34
N LEU A 122 4.26 2.16 -2.86
CA LEU A 122 5.02 3.30 -3.40
C LEU A 122 5.80 4.06 -2.34
N ALA A 123 5.30 4.13 -1.09
CA ALA A 123 6.01 4.75 0.02
C ALA A 123 7.35 4.07 0.32
N LEU A 124 7.52 2.79 -0.03
CA LEU A 124 8.76 2.04 0.16
C LEU A 124 9.80 2.31 -0.93
N VAL A 125 9.37 2.83 -2.09
CA VAL A 125 10.26 3.20 -3.19
C VAL A 125 11.00 4.48 -2.80
N PRO A 126 12.35 4.53 -2.91
CA PRO A 126 13.12 5.74 -2.68
C PRO A 126 12.63 6.94 -3.49
N HIS A 127 12.65 8.12 -2.88
CA HIS A 127 12.40 9.37 -3.60
C HIS A 127 13.61 9.70 -4.50
N PRO A 128 13.42 10.22 -5.73
CA PRO A 128 14.54 10.54 -6.64
C PRO A 128 15.52 11.57 -6.06
N ASP A 129 15.03 12.49 -5.23
CA ASP A 129 15.85 13.54 -4.61
C ASP A 129 16.54 13.09 -3.31
N GLU A 130 16.35 11.83 -2.89
CA GLU A 130 16.96 11.31 -1.66
C GLU A 130 18.43 10.91 -1.89
N VAL A 131 19.34 11.49 -1.10
CA VAL A 131 20.79 11.33 -1.27
C VAL A 131 21.28 9.95 -0.84
N ASP A 132 20.84 9.45 0.32
CA ASP A 132 21.18 8.12 0.82
C ASP A 132 19.91 7.32 1.19
N PRO A 133 19.24 6.72 0.19
CA PRO A 133 17.99 6.02 0.42
C PRO A 133 18.17 4.69 1.16
N LEU A 134 19.39 4.15 1.22
CA LEU A 134 19.68 2.88 1.89
C LEU A 134 20.03 3.06 3.37
N ASN A 135 20.21 4.30 3.82
CA ASN A 135 20.36 4.63 5.23
C ASN A 135 19.22 4.03 6.06
N SER A 136 19.56 3.48 7.23
CA SER A 136 18.61 2.83 8.13
C SER A 136 17.46 3.75 8.55
N VAL A 137 17.75 5.03 8.78
CA VAL A 137 16.76 6.05 9.13
C VAL A 137 15.76 6.26 7.99
N SER A 138 16.24 6.40 6.75
CA SER A 138 15.42 6.52 5.55
C SER A 138 14.55 5.30 5.30
N VAL A 139 15.13 4.11 5.41
CA VAL A 139 14.39 2.85 5.27
C VAL A 139 13.30 2.73 6.34
N LEU A 140 13.64 3.03 7.60
CA LEU A 140 12.69 3.01 8.72
C LEU A 140 11.56 4.01 8.49
N TYR A 141 11.89 5.21 8.02
CA TYR A 141 10.94 6.28 7.75
C TYR A 141 9.93 5.89 6.67
N ARG A 142 10.40 5.39 5.52
CA ARG A 142 9.55 4.89 4.44
C ARG A 142 8.65 3.73 4.89
N ARG A 143 9.17 2.83 5.75
CA ARG A 143 8.38 1.74 6.35
C ARG A 143 7.28 2.22 7.29
N LYS A 144 7.51 3.27 8.09
CA LYS A 144 6.47 3.86 8.95
C LYS A 144 5.31 4.39 8.11
N PHE A 145 5.60 5.13 7.04
CA PHE A 145 4.57 5.65 6.13
C PHE A 145 3.84 4.54 5.39
N ALA A 146 4.56 3.54 4.87
CA ALA A 146 3.95 2.38 4.26
C ALA A 146 3.01 1.66 5.24
N HIS A 147 3.39 1.54 6.52
CA HIS A 147 2.53 0.94 7.52
C HIS A 147 1.26 1.76 7.79
N SER A 148 1.37 3.09 7.89
CA SER A 148 0.20 3.95 8.06
C SER A 148 -0.78 3.81 6.88
N PHE A 149 -0.28 3.82 5.64
CA PHE A 149 -1.14 3.57 4.47
C PHE A 149 -1.74 2.16 4.48
N ALA A 150 -1.01 1.15 4.97
CA ALA A 150 -1.52 -0.21 5.10
C ALA A 150 -2.69 -0.29 6.10
N GLU A 151 -2.63 0.46 7.20
CA GLU A 151 -3.72 0.54 8.18
C GLU A 151 -4.93 1.26 7.59
N SER A 152 -4.74 2.43 6.99
CA SER A 152 -5.81 3.17 6.30
C SER A 152 -6.43 2.35 5.16
N THR A 153 -5.64 1.52 4.46
CA THR A 153 -6.17 0.60 3.44
C THR A 153 -7.17 -0.37 4.05
N MET A 154 -6.83 -0.98 5.19
CA MET A 154 -7.70 -1.96 5.84
C MET A 154 -8.96 -1.29 6.41
N GLU A 155 -8.82 -0.13 7.04
CA GLU A 155 -9.95 0.67 7.50
C GLU A 155 -10.89 1.05 6.34
N SER A 156 -10.34 1.49 5.21
CA SER A 156 -11.12 1.82 4.01
C SER A 156 -11.87 0.61 3.45
N ILE A 157 -11.28 -0.59 3.49
CA ILE A 157 -11.95 -1.85 3.08
C ILE A 157 -13.11 -2.18 4.03
N GLU A 158 -12.91 -2.03 5.33
CA GLU A 158 -13.93 -2.31 6.36
C GLU A 158 -15.12 -1.35 6.20
N ILE A 159 -14.85 -0.04 6.07
CA ILE A 159 -15.88 0.98 5.81
C ILE A 159 -16.67 0.65 4.54
N GLU A 160 -15.99 0.27 3.44
CA GLU A 160 -16.69 -0.07 2.20
C GLU A 160 -17.57 -1.33 2.35
N SER A 161 -17.15 -2.31 3.16
CA SER A 161 -17.95 -3.50 3.48
C SER A 161 -19.20 -3.16 4.30
N GLU A 162 -19.06 -2.33 5.35
CA GLU A 162 -20.18 -1.93 6.21
C GLU A 162 -21.25 -1.14 5.44
N ILE A 163 -20.83 -0.29 4.49
CA ILE A 163 -21.75 0.45 3.61
C ILE A 163 -22.58 -0.54 2.77
N LEU A 164 -21.97 -1.60 2.24
CA LEU A 164 -22.68 -2.62 1.47
C LEU A 164 -23.68 -3.41 2.32
N ASP A 165 -23.31 -3.76 3.54
CA ASP A 165 -24.17 -4.52 4.46
C ASP A 165 -25.37 -3.70 4.97
N SER A 166 -25.15 -2.40 5.23
CA SER A 166 -26.19 -1.49 5.73
C SER A 166 -27.28 -1.14 4.71
N ASP A 167 -27.02 -1.26 3.40
CA ASP A 167 -28.02 -0.98 2.36
C ASP A 167 -28.87 -2.21 1.95
N SER A 168 -28.73 -3.32 2.67
CA SER A 168 -29.49 -4.58 2.46
C SER A 168 -30.98 -4.49 2.82
N SER A 169 -31.62 -3.31 2.68
CA SER A 169 -33.08 -3.20 2.76
C SER A 169 -33.74 -3.97 1.60
N PRO A 170 -34.67 -4.91 1.85
CA PRO A 170 -35.27 -5.76 0.80
C PRO A 170 -35.94 -4.95 -0.32
N SER A 171 -36.42 -3.76 0.01
CA SER A 171 -37.10 -2.84 -0.90
C SER A 171 -36.16 -2.17 -1.92
N ARG A 172 -34.87 -1.99 -1.59
CA ARG A 172 -33.87 -1.38 -2.48
C ARG A 172 -33.11 -2.41 -3.33
N ALA A 173 -33.11 -3.68 -2.91
CA ALA A 173 -32.51 -4.80 -3.66
C ALA A 173 -33.16 -5.04 -5.04
N LEU A 174 -34.41 -4.60 -5.24
CA LEU A 174 -35.14 -4.73 -6.52
C LEU A 174 -34.91 -3.55 -7.48
N THR A 175 -34.42 -2.42 -6.99
CA THR A 175 -33.94 -1.34 -7.84
C THR A 175 -32.48 -1.63 -8.18
N ARG A 176 -32.16 -1.86 -9.46
CA ARG A 176 -30.82 -2.19 -9.99
C ARG A 176 -29.74 -1.11 -9.78
N ASN A 177 -29.97 -0.19 -8.84
CA ASN A 177 -29.04 0.82 -8.40
C ASN A 177 -28.59 0.40 -7.00
N SER A 178 -27.75 -0.63 -6.95
CA SER A 178 -26.92 -0.90 -5.77
C SER A 178 -26.20 0.42 -5.41
N PRO A 179 -26.02 0.76 -4.13
CA PRO A 179 -25.32 1.98 -3.75
C PRO A 179 -23.85 1.84 -4.14
N SER A 180 -23.52 2.10 -5.40
CA SER A 180 -22.15 2.30 -5.81
C SER A 180 -21.55 3.35 -4.88
N CYS A 181 -20.46 3.02 -4.19
CA CYS A 181 -19.70 3.99 -3.42
C CYS A 181 -19.52 5.22 -4.32
N ARG A 182 -20.07 6.38 -3.92
CA ARG A 182 -20.26 7.56 -4.80
C ARG A 182 -18.95 8.22 -5.26
N ARG A 183 -17.81 7.61 -4.93
CA ARG A 183 -16.48 8.05 -5.31
C ARG A 183 -16.19 7.67 -6.76
N GLN A 184 -15.28 8.43 -7.35
CA GLN A 184 -14.76 8.08 -8.67
C GLN A 184 -13.87 6.83 -8.56
N PRO A 185 -13.90 5.94 -9.57
CA PRO A 185 -12.97 4.83 -9.62
C PRO A 185 -11.54 5.34 -9.84
N LEU A 186 -10.55 4.68 -9.23
CA LEU A 186 -9.14 5.02 -9.45
C LEU A 186 -8.77 4.84 -10.93
N HIS A 187 -9.27 3.76 -11.55
CA HIS A 187 -9.03 3.46 -12.96
C HIS A 187 -10.36 3.39 -13.73
N PRO A 188 -10.49 4.06 -14.89
CA PRO A 188 -11.77 4.17 -15.61
C PRO A 188 -12.34 2.83 -16.12
N LYS A 189 -11.48 1.81 -16.32
CA LYS A 189 -11.90 0.44 -16.67
C LYS A 189 -11.95 -0.52 -15.47
N VAL A 190 -11.97 0.01 -14.25
CA VAL A 190 -12.15 -0.79 -13.03
C VAL A 190 -13.38 -0.25 -12.31
N PRO A 191 -14.42 -1.07 -12.13
CA PRO A 191 -15.58 -0.65 -11.37
C PRO A 191 -15.20 -0.57 -9.88
N VAL A 192 -15.77 0.39 -9.17
CA VAL A 192 -15.43 0.73 -7.78
C VAL A 192 -15.54 -0.49 -6.87
N GLU A 193 -16.53 -1.35 -7.14
CA GLU A 193 -16.83 -2.55 -6.37
C GLU A 193 -15.72 -3.61 -6.39
N LEU A 194 -14.75 -3.51 -7.30
CA LEU A 194 -13.60 -4.41 -7.32
C LEU A 194 -12.40 -3.88 -6.54
N GLU A 195 -12.37 -2.60 -6.18
CA GLU A 195 -11.17 -1.98 -5.66
C GLU A 195 -10.72 -2.57 -4.32
N SER A 196 -11.65 -2.96 -3.42
CA SER A 196 -11.30 -3.67 -2.18
C SER A 196 -10.66 -5.04 -2.45
N ILE A 197 -11.11 -5.77 -3.47
CA ILE A 197 -10.51 -7.06 -3.86
C ILE A 197 -9.09 -6.84 -4.38
N LEU A 198 -8.90 -5.84 -5.24
CA LEU A 198 -7.59 -5.50 -5.80
C LEU A 198 -6.64 -4.98 -4.71
N ALA A 199 -7.14 -4.18 -3.77
CA ALA A 199 -6.40 -3.67 -2.63
C ALA A 199 -5.89 -4.82 -1.76
N LEU A 200 -6.75 -5.79 -1.42
CA LEU A 200 -6.34 -6.99 -0.67
C LEU A 200 -5.26 -7.78 -1.41
N CYS A 201 -5.33 -7.88 -2.74
CA CYS A 201 -4.29 -8.52 -3.55
C CYS A 201 -2.94 -7.79 -3.43
N VAL A 202 -2.93 -6.45 -3.49
CA VAL A 202 -1.71 -5.64 -3.30
C VAL A 202 -1.18 -5.79 -1.87
N MET A 203 -2.07 -5.78 -0.86
CA MET A 203 -1.70 -5.96 0.54
C MET A 203 -1.08 -7.34 0.83
N CYS A 204 -1.47 -8.38 0.10
CA CYS A 204 -0.79 -9.68 0.21
C CYS A 204 0.71 -9.58 -0.12
N ILE A 205 1.09 -8.77 -1.11
CA ILE A 205 2.50 -8.54 -1.45
C ILE A 205 3.20 -7.80 -0.32
N TYR A 206 2.58 -6.74 0.20
CA TYR A 206 3.14 -5.96 1.30
C TYR A 206 3.43 -6.86 2.51
N GLU A 207 2.46 -7.67 2.91
CA GLU A 207 2.61 -8.57 4.05
C GLU A 207 3.68 -9.64 3.83
N TYR A 208 3.73 -10.21 2.63
CA TYR A 208 4.72 -11.22 2.30
C TYR A 208 6.13 -10.65 2.21
N ALA A 209 6.33 -9.65 1.34
CA ALA A 209 7.65 -9.18 0.96
C ALA A 209 8.27 -8.21 1.97
N GLN A 210 7.43 -7.41 2.65
CA GLN A 210 7.92 -6.34 3.53
C GLN A 210 7.79 -6.71 5.00
N ARG A 211 6.65 -7.27 5.41
CA ARG A 211 6.42 -7.69 6.81
C ARG A 211 6.91 -9.12 7.08
N GLY A 212 7.00 -9.98 6.06
CA GLY A 212 7.21 -11.42 6.26
C GLY A 212 6.05 -12.12 6.98
N ASN A 213 4.89 -11.47 7.10
CA ASN A 213 3.77 -11.97 7.89
C ASN A 213 2.85 -12.85 7.03
N LEU A 214 3.21 -14.13 6.94
CA LEU A 214 2.46 -15.12 6.17
C LEU A 214 1.05 -15.36 6.69
N SER A 215 0.81 -15.19 8.00
CA SER A 215 -0.52 -15.36 8.59
C SER A 215 -1.48 -14.27 8.08
N LYS A 216 -1.04 -13.02 8.18
CA LYS A 216 -1.76 -11.84 7.66
C LYS A 216 -1.95 -11.89 6.15
N MET A 217 -0.93 -12.30 5.40
CA MET A 217 -1.06 -12.53 3.96
C MET A 217 -2.14 -13.58 3.65
N ARG A 218 -2.17 -14.71 4.36
CA ARG A 218 -3.18 -15.77 4.17
C ARG A 218 -4.58 -15.29 4.49
N SER A 219 -4.75 -14.59 5.61
CA SER A 219 -6.02 -14.00 6.00
C SER A 219 -6.57 -13.05 4.92
N ARG A 220 -5.74 -12.11 4.44
CA ARG A 220 -6.13 -11.16 3.38
C ARG A 220 -6.46 -11.84 2.05
N ALA A 221 -5.70 -12.85 1.64
CA ALA A 221 -5.99 -13.58 0.41
C ALA A 221 -7.30 -14.39 0.50
N GLY A 222 -7.59 -14.94 1.68
CA GLY A 222 -8.87 -15.61 1.95
C GLY A 222 -10.04 -14.63 1.86
N GLN A 223 -9.90 -13.45 2.46
CA GLN A 223 -10.90 -12.38 2.36
C GLN A 223 -11.12 -11.94 0.92
N ALA A 224 -10.04 -11.74 0.15
CA ALA A 224 -10.13 -11.37 -1.27
C ALA A 224 -10.87 -12.41 -2.11
N LEU A 225 -10.64 -13.70 -1.81
CA LEU A 225 -11.30 -14.80 -2.49
C LEU A 225 -12.80 -14.85 -2.19
N VAL A 226 -13.19 -14.68 -0.91
CA VAL A 226 -14.61 -14.62 -0.51
C VAL A 226 -15.32 -13.48 -1.21
N LEU A 227 -14.77 -12.26 -1.17
CA LEU A 227 -15.35 -11.10 -1.86
C LEU A 227 -15.47 -11.30 -3.38
N ALA A 228 -14.49 -11.95 -4.01
CA ALA A 228 -14.55 -12.28 -5.43
C ALA A 228 -15.64 -13.34 -5.75
N MET A 229 -15.83 -14.31 -4.85
CA MET A 229 -16.90 -15.31 -4.98
C MET A 229 -18.28 -14.69 -4.81
N ASP A 230 -18.46 -13.78 -3.85
CA ASP A 230 -19.72 -13.07 -3.61
C ASP A 230 -20.14 -12.24 -4.83
N LYS A 231 -19.17 -11.64 -5.52
CA LYS A 231 -19.40 -10.93 -6.80
C LYS A 231 -19.51 -11.87 -8.02
N SER A 232 -19.51 -13.18 -7.79
CA SER A 232 -19.62 -14.23 -8.81
C SER A 232 -18.57 -14.12 -9.92
N LEU A 233 -17.36 -13.61 -9.62
CA LEU A 233 -16.31 -13.45 -10.64
C LEU A 233 -15.86 -14.79 -11.22
N HIS A 234 -16.01 -15.88 -10.46
CA HIS A 234 -15.70 -17.24 -10.86
C HIS A 234 -16.60 -17.80 -11.98
N SER A 235 -17.75 -17.19 -12.26
CA SER A 235 -18.76 -17.69 -13.19
C SER A 235 -19.07 -16.75 -14.35
N GLN A 236 -18.29 -15.68 -14.53
CA GLN A 236 -18.57 -14.65 -15.54
C GLN A 236 -18.34 -15.06 -17.00
N GLY A 237 -17.73 -16.23 -17.25
CA GLY A 237 -17.54 -16.76 -18.60
C GLY A 237 -16.81 -15.78 -19.54
N ASP A 238 -17.24 -15.75 -20.80
CA ASP A 238 -16.70 -14.86 -21.85
C ASP A 238 -17.48 -13.52 -21.93
N SER A 239 -17.91 -12.96 -20.81
CA SER A 239 -18.55 -11.64 -20.82
C SER A 239 -17.57 -10.59 -21.35
N GLU A 240 -17.91 -9.90 -22.44
CA GLU A 240 -17.10 -8.84 -23.06
C GLU A 240 -17.62 -7.44 -22.70
N ASP A 241 -17.96 -7.22 -21.43
CA ASP A 241 -18.29 -5.86 -20.96
C ASP A 241 -17.03 -4.99 -20.79
N ASP A 242 -17.22 -3.67 -20.67
CA ASP A 242 -16.14 -2.69 -20.56
C ASP A 242 -15.20 -2.93 -19.36
N PHE A 243 -15.64 -3.76 -18.39
CA PHE A 243 -14.93 -4.09 -17.16
C PHE A 243 -14.44 -5.56 -17.13
N ALA A 244 -14.62 -6.32 -18.20
CA ALA A 244 -14.35 -7.75 -18.26
C ALA A 244 -12.89 -8.07 -17.95
N GLU A 245 -11.97 -7.24 -18.46
CA GLU A 245 -10.56 -7.37 -18.17
C GLU A 245 -10.26 -7.21 -16.67
N ALA A 246 -10.81 -6.18 -16.03
CA ALA A 246 -10.60 -5.94 -14.59
C ALA A 246 -11.14 -7.09 -13.74
N LYS A 247 -12.32 -7.62 -14.10
CA LYS A 247 -12.93 -8.76 -13.41
C LYS A 247 -12.10 -10.03 -13.56
N ARG A 248 -11.62 -10.33 -14.77
CA ARG A 248 -10.70 -11.46 -15.04
C ARG A 248 -9.41 -11.32 -14.24
N ARG A 249 -8.79 -10.14 -14.22
CA ARG A 249 -7.59 -9.86 -13.41
C ARG A 249 -7.87 -10.08 -11.93
N ALA A 250 -8.92 -9.49 -11.37
CA ALA A 250 -9.30 -9.67 -9.97
C ALA A 250 -9.41 -11.16 -9.59
N TRP A 251 -10.15 -11.94 -10.39
CA TRP A 251 -10.32 -13.37 -10.17
C TRP A 251 -9.00 -14.14 -10.22
N TRP A 252 -8.24 -13.98 -11.30
CA TRP A 252 -6.99 -14.73 -11.49
C TRP A 252 -5.90 -14.33 -10.50
N MET A 253 -5.86 -13.08 -10.05
CA MET A 253 -4.95 -12.64 -8.99
C MET A 253 -5.31 -13.29 -7.65
N CYS A 254 -6.59 -13.31 -7.26
CA CYS A 254 -7.03 -14.01 -6.04
C CYS A 254 -6.66 -15.49 -6.08
N VAL A 255 -6.94 -16.19 -7.19
CA VAL A 255 -6.61 -17.62 -7.36
C VAL A 255 -5.10 -17.85 -7.31
N SER A 256 -4.32 -17.02 -8.03
CA SER A 256 -2.85 -17.14 -8.07
C SER A 256 -2.23 -16.98 -6.69
N ILE A 257 -2.63 -15.95 -5.93
CA ILE A 257 -2.11 -15.70 -4.57
C ILE A 257 -2.49 -16.84 -3.62
N ASN A 258 -3.75 -17.30 -3.65
CA ASN A 258 -4.19 -18.43 -2.83
C ASN A 258 -3.44 -19.73 -3.19
N ARG A 259 -3.12 -19.93 -4.47
CA ARG A 259 -2.34 -21.09 -4.90
C ARG A 259 -0.88 -21.01 -4.43
N LEU A 260 -0.25 -19.84 -4.50
CA LEU A 260 1.12 -19.63 -4.00
C LEU A 260 1.24 -20.02 -2.52
N GLN A 261 0.20 -19.77 -1.72
CA GLN A 261 0.17 -20.15 -0.30
C GLN A 261 0.22 -21.65 -0.03
N GLN A 262 -0.28 -22.46 -0.97
CA GLN A 262 -0.27 -23.92 -0.83
C GLN A 262 1.09 -24.53 -1.18
N ILE A 263 1.93 -23.80 -1.94
CA ILE A 263 3.26 -24.25 -2.35
C ILE A 263 4.29 -24.06 -1.23
N PHE A 264 4.14 -23.01 -0.41
CA PHE A 264 5.01 -22.74 0.74
C PHE A 264 4.55 -23.44 2.04
N ARG A 265 3.95 -24.63 1.93
CA ARG A 265 3.60 -25.50 3.06
C ARG A 265 4.65 -26.59 3.25
#